data_AF-D7CCY0-F1
#
_entry.id   AF-D7CCY0-F1
#
_cell.length_a   1.000
_cell.length_b   1.000
_cell.length_c   1.000
_cell.angle_alpha   90.00
_cell.angle_beta   90.00
_cell.angle_gamma   90.00
#
_symmetry.space_group_name_H-M   'P 1'
#
loop_
_entity.id
_entity.type
_entity.pdbx_description
1 polymer ?
#
loop_
_entity_poly.entity_id
_entity_poly.type
_entity_poly.pdbx_seq_one_letter_code
_entity_poly.pdbx_strand_id
1 'polypeptide(L)'
;MSDTERSALLDTLLGYIRHELVADPDLAEITPTTPLLAWGILDSLRTARLLAHLRDELGVLVPATHLTGGHFKDVESITDLVLSLRSQSV
;
A
#
# COMPACT_ATOMS: atom_id res chain seq x y z
N MET A 1 11.68 -15.25 2.61
CA MET A 1 11.63 -13.77 2.58
C MET A 1 11.99 -13.30 3.97
N SER A 2 12.90 -12.35 4.08
CA SER A 2 13.47 -11.92 5.38
C SER A 2 12.62 -10.81 6.01
N ASP A 3 12.52 -10.76 7.34
CA ASP A 3 11.79 -9.70 8.07
C ASP A 3 12.28 -8.29 7.69
N THR A 4 13.57 -8.17 7.34
CA THR A 4 14.20 -6.93 6.87
C THR A 4 13.59 -6.43 5.56
N GLU A 5 13.33 -7.31 4.59
CA GLU A 5 12.71 -6.93 3.31
C GLU A 5 11.28 -6.43 3.50
N ARG A 6 10.51 -7.10 4.39
CA ARG A 6 9.16 -6.66 4.72
C ARG A 6 9.16 -5.28 5.38
N SER A 7 10.03 -5.06 6.35
CA SER A 7 10.13 -3.77 7.03
C SER A 7 10.49 -2.63 6.06
N ALA A 8 11.47 -2.85 5.18
CA ALA A 8 11.87 -1.85 4.20
C ALA A 8 10.74 -1.50 3.20
N LEU A 9 9.98 -2.51 2.76
CA LEU A 9 8.82 -2.29 1.91
C LEU A 9 7.70 -1.54 2.63
N LEU A 10 7.43 -1.89 3.90
CA LEU A 10 6.43 -1.22 4.72
C LEU A 10 6.77 0.26 4.87
N ASP A 11 8.02 0.60 5.19
CA ASP A 11 8.48 1.98 5.33
C ASP A 11 8.35 2.76 4.01
N THR A 12 8.68 2.11 2.89
CA THR A 12 8.54 2.70 1.55
C THR A 12 7.08 3.04 1.23
N LEU A 13 6.17 2.09 1.44
CA LEU A 13 4.73 2.28 1.18
C LEU A 13 4.11 3.30 2.13
N LEU A 14 4.50 3.28 3.40
CA LEU A 14 4.04 4.24 4.39
C LEU A 14 4.47 5.66 4.03
N GLY A 15 5.72 5.84 3.59
CA GLY A 15 6.24 7.10 3.07
C GLY A 15 5.44 7.58 1.86
N TYR A 16 5.22 6.72 0.86
CA TYR A 16 4.42 7.07 -0.32
C TYR A 16 3.01 7.53 0.06
N ILE A 17 2.31 6.78 0.92
CA ILE A 17 0.95 7.13 1.33
C ILE A 17 0.92 8.49 2.02
N ARG A 18 1.84 8.75 2.96
CA ARG A 18 1.92 10.02 3.69
C ARG A 18 2.26 11.21 2.80
N HIS A 19 3.12 11.05 1.81
CA HIS A 19 3.61 12.17 0.99
C HIS A 19 2.80 12.40 -0.28
N GLU A 20 2.27 11.34 -0.91
CA GLU A 20 1.66 11.43 -2.24
C GLU A 20 0.13 11.28 -2.24
N LEU A 21 -0.43 10.60 -1.24
CA LEU A 21 -1.87 10.32 -1.16
C LEU A 21 -2.59 11.19 -0.13
N VAL A 22 -1.90 11.67 0.88
CA VAL A 22 -2.43 12.60 1.88
C VAL A 22 -2.16 14.03 1.46
N ALA A 23 -3.22 14.78 1.16
CA ALA A 23 -3.12 16.20 0.85
C ALA A 23 -3.08 17.10 2.11
N ASP A 24 -3.53 16.56 3.25
CA ASP A 24 -3.66 17.31 4.50
C ASP A 24 -2.52 16.95 5.47
N PRO A 25 -1.59 17.86 5.77
CA PRO A 25 -0.51 17.62 6.72
C PRO A 25 -1.00 17.30 8.14
N ASP A 26 -2.24 17.63 8.51
CA ASP A 26 -2.82 17.24 9.81
C ASP A 26 -3.19 15.75 9.88
N LEU A 27 -3.27 15.06 8.72
CA LEU A 27 -3.40 13.60 8.63
C LEU A 27 -2.04 12.89 8.67
N ALA A 28 -0.92 13.58 8.95
CA ALA A 28 0.43 13.00 8.90
C ALA A 28 0.69 11.86 9.91
N GLU A 29 -0.15 11.65 10.92
CA GLU A 29 -0.08 10.54 11.88
C GLU A 29 -0.63 9.20 11.33
N ILE A 30 -0.47 8.91 10.02
CA ILE A 30 -0.78 7.57 9.50
C ILE A 30 0.24 6.59 10.06
N THR A 31 -0.22 5.53 10.69
CA THR A 31 0.58 4.39 11.14
C THR A 31 0.40 3.20 10.20
N PRO A 32 1.23 2.15 10.28
CA PRO A 32 1.07 0.95 9.48
C PRO A 32 -0.31 0.30 9.54
N THR A 33 -1.01 0.43 10.67
CA THR A 33 -2.32 -0.18 10.96
C THR A 33 -3.49 0.80 10.85
N THR A 34 -3.23 2.03 10.40
CA THR A 34 -4.29 3.04 10.23
C THR A 34 -5.32 2.56 9.19
N PRO A 35 -6.64 2.61 9.50
CA PRO A 35 -7.70 2.21 8.58
C PRO A 35 -7.85 3.16 7.37
N LEU A 36 -7.11 2.89 6.30
CA LEU A 36 -6.99 3.79 5.14
C LEU A 36 -8.32 4.04 4.44
N LEU A 37 -9.15 3.02 4.29
CA LEU A 37 -10.46 3.14 3.64
C LEU A 37 -11.48 3.83 4.55
N ALA A 38 -11.52 3.45 5.83
CA ALA A 38 -12.49 4.00 6.77
C ALA A 38 -12.22 5.48 7.08
N TRP A 39 -10.97 5.91 7.01
CA TRP A 39 -10.58 7.32 7.19
C TRP A 39 -10.61 8.12 5.89
N GLY A 40 -10.99 7.51 4.76
CA GLY A 40 -11.00 8.18 3.46
C GLY A 40 -9.61 8.59 2.96
N ILE A 41 -8.55 7.98 3.49
CA ILE A 41 -7.18 8.14 2.99
C ILE A 41 -7.06 7.44 1.64
N LEU A 42 -7.65 6.26 1.50
CA LEU A 42 -7.81 5.58 0.22
C LEU A 42 -9.26 5.69 -0.25
N ASP A 43 -9.41 6.13 -1.50
CA ASP A 43 -10.62 6.10 -2.29
C ASP A 43 -10.29 5.51 -3.67
N SER A 44 -11.25 5.44 -4.59
CA SER A 44 -11.01 4.87 -5.92
C SER A 44 -9.87 5.55 -6.70
N LEU A 45 -9.73 6.89 -6.58
CA LEU A 45 -8.69 7.64 -7.30
C LEU A 45 -7.32 7.40 -6.70
N ARG A 46 -7.20 7.48 -5.37
CA ARG A 46 -5.95 7.25 -4.65
C ARG A 46 -5.52 5.78 -4.70
N THR A 47 -6.47 4.84 -4.70
CA THR A 47 -6.18 3.43 -4.98
C THR A 47 -5.63 3.26 -6.38
N ALA A 48 -6.20 3.90 -7.41
CA ALA A 48 -5.64 3.83 -8.76
C ALA A 48 -4.21 4.40 -8.84
N ARG A 49 -3.92 5.50 -8.13
CA ARG A 49 -2.56 6.07 -8.04
C ARG A 49 -1.60 5.12 -7.33
N LEU A 50 -2.02 4.52 -6.22
CA LEU A 50 -1.24 3.49 -5.53
C LEU A 50 -0.94 2.31 -6.46
N LEU A 51 -1.93 1.79 -7.19
CA LEU A 51 -1.72 0.69 -8.14
C LEU A 51 -0.71 1.05 -9.24
N ALA A 52 -0.75 2.29 -9.74
CA ALA A 52 0.24 2.77 -10.70
C ALA A 52 1.65 2.81 -10.07
N HIS A 53 1.78 3.31 -8.84
CA HIS A 53 3.05 3.32 -8.11
C HIS A 53 3.60 1.90 -7.86
N LEU A 54 2.76 0.95 -7.43
CA LEU A 54 3.17 -0.45 -7.24
C LEU A 54 3.70 -1.06 -8.55
N ARG A 55 3.08 -0.74 -9.68
CA ARG A 55 3.53 -1.21 -10.99
C ARG A 55 4.84 -0.54 -11.42
N ASP A 56 4.90 0.79 -11.33
CA ASP A 56 5.97 1.59 -11.94
C ASP A 56 7.25 1.56 -11.09
N GLU A 57 7.15 1.63 -9.76
CA GLU A 57 8.30 1.68 -8.85
C GLU A 57 8.69 0.28 -8.31
N LEU A 58 7.72 -0.61 -8.10
CA LEU A 58 7.96 -1.92 -7.50
C LEU A 58 7.85 -3.09 -8.50
N GLY A 59 7.40 -2.83 -9.73
CA GLY A 59 7.19 -3.87 -10.75
C GLY A 59 6.06 -4.85 -10.42
N VAL A 60 5.16 -4.49 -9.49
CA VAL A 60 4.10 -5.38 -9.00
C VAL A 60 2.76 -5.02 -9.62
N LEU A 61 2.23 -5.95 -10.40
CA LEU A 61 0.87 -5.88 -10.95
C LEU A 61 -0.11 -6.53 -9.97
N VAL A 62 -1.05 -5.74 -9.46
CA VAL A 62 -2.13 -6.26 -8.59
C VAL A 62 -3.33 -6.67 -9.45
N PRO A 63 -3.70 -7.97 -9.48
CA PRO A 63 -4.87 -8.41 -10.22
C PRO A 63 -6.17 -7.83 -9.63
N ALA A 64 -7.19 -7.62 -10.47
CA ALA A 64 -8.50 -7.12 -10.03
C ALA A 64 -9.14 -7.99 -8.93
N THR A 65 -8.88 -9.30 -8.94
CA THR A 65 -9.34 -10.25 -7.90
C THR A 65 -8.77 -9.97 -6.50
N HIS A 66 -7.65 -9.26 -6.42
CA HIS A 66 -7.00 -8.88 -5.17
C HIS A 66 -7.37 -7.45 -4.70
N LEU A 67 -8.15 -6.70 -5.49
CA LEU A 67 -8.65 -5.37 -5.14
C LEU A 67 -9.81 -5.47 -4.15
N THR A 68 -9.51 -5.90 -2.93
CA THR A 68 -10.50 -6.10 -1.86
C THR A 68 -10.25 -5.14 -0.71
N GLY A 69 -11.30 -4.77 0.02
CA GLY A 69 -11.17 -3.94 1.21
C GLY A 69 -10.20 -4.53 2.25
N GLY A 70 -10.08 -5.87 2.32
CA GLY A 70 -9.16 -6.55 3.23
C GLY A 70 -7.68 -6.34 2.88
N HIS A 71 -7.32 -6.34 1.59
CA HIS A 71 -5.93 -6.10 1.18
C HIS A 71 -5.53 -4.62 1.22
N PHE A 72 -6.50 -3.71 1.17
CA PHE A 72 -6.28 -2.25 1.14
C PHE A 72 -6.74 -1.54 2.43
N LYS A 73 -7.01 -2.29 3.50
CA LYS A 73 -7.51 -1.71 4.77
C LYS A 73 -6.46 -0.86 5.48
N ASP A 74 -5.19 -1.25 5.40
CA ASP A 74 -4.05 -0.63 6.09
C ASP A 74 -2.75 -0.91 5.31
N VAL A 75 -1.65 -0.25 5.69
CA VAL A 75 -0.37 -0.33 4.96
C VAL A 75 0.28 -1.70 5.13
N GLU A 76 0.12 -2.33 6.30
CA GLU A 76 0.61 -3.69 6.54
C GLU A 76 -0.01 -4.70 5.56
N SER A 77 -1.32 -4.63 5.37
CA SER A 77 -2.04 -5.53 4.46
C SER A 77 -1.63 -5.34 3.01
N ILE A 78 -1.38 -4.09 2.59
CA ILE A 78 -0.86 -3.79 1.25
C ILE A 78 0.56 -4.36 1.11
N THR A 79 1.39 -4.20 2.14
CA THR A 79 2.76 -4.75 2.17
C THR A 79 2.74 -6.28 2.01
N ASP A 80 1.87 -6.95 2.77
CA ASP A 80 1.72 -8.41 2.71
C ASP A 80 1.20 -8.88 1.34
N LEU A 81 0.23 -8.15 0.77
CA LEU A 81 -0.24 -8.40 -0.61
C LEU A 81 0.91 -8.30 -1.61
N VAL A 82 1.68 -7.20 -1.57
CA VAL A 82 2.79 -6.96 -2.50
C VAL A 82 3.85 -8.06 -2.39
N LEU A 83 4.21 -8.47 -1.17
CA LEU A 83 5.14 -9.57 -0.96
C LEU A 83 4.60 -10.90 -1.52
N SER A 84 3.32 -11.19 -1.29
CA SER A 84 2.67 -12.40 -1.80
C SER A 84 2.65 -12.46 -3.34
N LEU A 85 2.51 -11.32 -4.01
CA LEU A 85 2.51 -11.26 -5.48
C LEU A 85 3.93 -11.40 -6.05
N ARG A 86 4.93 -10.84 -5.37
CA ARG A 86 6.34 -10.98 -5.74
C ARG A 86 6.83 -12.43 -5.61
N SER A 87 6.35 -13.17 -4.62
CA SER A 87 6.72 -14.58 -4.44
C SER A 87 6.05 -15.53 -5.44
N GLN A 88 4.89 -15.16 -5.97
CA GLN A 88 4.16 -15.93 -7.00
C GLN A 88 4.68 -15.70 -8.43
N SER A 89 5.56 -14.74 -8.64
CA SER A 89 6.12 -14.38 -9.94
C SER A 89 7.41 -15.14 -10.27
N VAL A 90 7.68 -16.27 -9.59
CA VAL A 90 8.85 -17.14 -9.76
C VAL A 90 8.46 -18.44 -10.44
#